data_AF-A0A1X6YHZ6-F1
#
_entry.id   AF-A0A1X6YHZ6-F1
#
_cell.length_a   1.000
_cell.length_b   1.000
_cell.length_c   1.000
_cell.angle_alpha   90.00
_cell.angle_beta   90.00
_cell.angle_gamma   90.00
#
_symmetry.space_group_name_H-M   'P 1'
#
loop_
_entity.id
_entity.type
_entity.pdbx_description
1 polymer ?
#
loop_
_entity_poly.entity_id
_entity_poly.type
_entity_poly.pdbx_seq_one_letter_code
_entity_poly.pdbx_strand_id
1 'polypeptide(L)'
;MSEINSPKWLKPALEFGPILLFFMAYLKLKDHVFTVSGTEYQGFIVVTAGFIPIFLLSMVALWKLTGHLSKMQIITAVLIVVFGGLSVWFNDPKFFKMKPTIIYLLFGGALALGLMRGQSYLQYAMDGLMPLTDEGWMILTKRIMLFFFGLAVLNELVWRTQTEETWVYFKTFGLTAAMFVFFMTQGKLFQQHGTEDDSAK
;
A
#
# COMPACT_ATOMS: atom_id res chain seq x y z
N MET A 1 -29.95 6.82 18.05
CA MET A 1 -28.94 6.57 17.00
C MET A 1 -29.66 6.60 15.66
N SER A 2 -29.63 7.74 14.97
CA SER A 2 -30.28 7.90 13.66
C SER A 2 -29.44 7.17 12.62
N GLU A 3 -29.98 6.10 12.04
CA GLU A 3 -29.49 5.60 10.76
C GLU A 3 -29.61 6.70 9.72
N ILE A 4 -28.48 7.33 9.39
CA ILE A 4 -28.42 8.24 8.26
C ILE A 4 -28.63 7.37 7.03
N ASN A 5 -29.81 7.48 6.42
CA ASN A 5 -30.18 6.86 5.16
C ASN A 5 -29.27 7.44 4.05
N SER A 6 -28.03 6.96 4.03
CA SER A 6 -26.97 7.52 3.23
C SER A 6 -27.13 6.98 1.81
N PRO A 7 -27.08 7.85 0.79
CA PRO A 7 -27.22 7.39 -0.60
C PRO A 7 -26.18 6.31 -0.91
N LYS A 8 -26.57 5.25 -1.63
CA LYS A 8 -25.66 4.14 -1.99
C LYS A 8 -24.39 4.61 -2.73
N TRP A 9 -24.43 5.77 -3.39
CA TRP A 9 -23.30 6.39 -4.08
C TRP A 9 -22.31 7.12 -3.16
N LEU A 10 -22.70 7.43 -1.92
CA LEU A 10 -21.88 8.23 -1.00
C LEU A 10 -20.62 7.48 -0.55
N LYS A 11 -20.71 6.16 -0.34
CA LYS A 11 -19.55 5.33 0.04
C LYS A 11 -18.51 5.25 -1.09
N PRO A 12 -18.87 4.85 -2.33
CA PRO A 12 -17.94 4.93 -3.46
C PRO A 12 -17.39 6.34 -3.69
N ALA A 13 -18.21 7.38 -3.54
CA ALA A 13 -17.74 8.76 -3.71
C ALA A 13 -16.68 9.15 -2.66
N LEU A 14 -16.80 8.69 -1.42
CA LEU A 14 -15.80 8.95 -0.38
C LEU A 14 -14.53 8.10 -0.56
N GLU A 15 -14.64 6.90 -1.12
CA GLU A 15 -13.50 6.02 -1.39
C GLU A 15 -12.70 6.47 -2.63
N PHE A 16 -13.37 6.76 -3.73
CA PHE A 16 -12.73 7.12 -5.00
C PHE A 16 -12.57 8.63 -5.20
N GLY A 17 -13.39 9.45 -4.54
CA GLY A 17 -13.38 10.90 -4.70
C GLY A 17 -12.02 11.55 -4.45
N PRO A 18 -11.34 11.28 -3.30
CA PRO A 18 -10.01 11.79 -3.05
C PRO A 18 -8.99 11.39 -4.12
N ILE A 19 -9.07 10.14 -4.59
CA ILE A 19 -8.16 9.60 -5.60
C ILE A 19 -8.37 10.31 -6.94
N LEU A 20 -9.63 10.51 -7.34
CA LEU A 20 -9.97 11.24 -8.57
C LEU A 20 -9.55 12.71 -8.48
N LEU A 21 -9.77 13.37 -7.34
CA LEU A 21 -9.34 14.75 -7.11
C LEU A 21 -7.81 14.87 -7.17
N PHE A 22 -7.10 13.95 -6.52
CA PHE A 22 -5.63 13.87 -6.60
C PHE A 22 -5.17 13.73 -8.05
N PHE A 23 -5.79 12.82 -8.81
CA PHE A 23 -5.40 12.58 -10.19
C PHE A 23 -5.63 13.81 -11.09
N MET A 24 -6.78 14.48 -10.94
CA MET A 24 -7.06 15.72 -11.67
C MET A 24 -6.09 16.84 -11.31
N ALA A 25 -5.76 16.99 -10.02
CA ALA A 25 -4.79 17.98 -9.56
C ALA A 25 -3.37 17.65 -10.05
N TYR A 26 -2.97 16.38 -9.99
CA TYR A 26 -1.68 15.89 -10.47
C TYR A 26 -1.50 16.18 -11.96
N LEU A 27 -2.46 15.81 -12.82
CA LEU A 27 -2.34 16.06 -14.25
C LEU A 27 -2.20 17.54 -14.61
N LYS A 28 -2.85 18.43 -13.84
CA LYS A 28 -2.76 19.88 -14.07
C LYS A 28 -1.44 20.48 -13.58
N LEU A 29 -0.93 19.99 -12.45
CA LEU A 29 0.15 20.66 -11.73
C LEU A 29 1.50 19.94 -11.81
N LYS A 30 1.57 18.69 -12.30
CA LYS A 30 2.80 17.88 -12.31
C LYS A 30 4.02 18.55 -12.97
N ASP A 31 3.80 19.35 -14.01
CA ASP A 31 4.87 20.00 -14.77
C ASP A 31 5.22 21.40 -14.22
N HIS A 32 4.54 21.84 -13.15
CA HIS A 32 4.78 23.13 -12.51
C HIS A 32 5.72 22.97 -11.30
N VAL A 33 6.56 23.98 -11.10
CA VAL A 33 7.38 24.14 -9.90
C VAL A 33 6.81 25.32 -9.11
N PHE A 34 6.60 25.12 -7.81
CA PHE A 34 6.06 26.13 -6.91
C PHE A 34 7.13 26.55 -5.91
N THR A 35 7.43 27.84 -5.85
CA THR A 35 8.34 28.39 -4.83
C THR A 35 7.52 28.76 -3.59
N VAL A 36 7.70 28.03 -2.50
CA VAL A 36 7.04 28.31 -1.21
C VAL A 36 8.13 28.68 -0.21
N SER A 37 8.09 29.89 0.33
CA SER A 37 9.04 30.39 1.33
C SER A 37 10.51 30.22 0.92
N GLY A 38 10.83 30.44 -0.36
CA GLY A 38 12.18 30.31 -0.92
C GLY A 38 12.64 28.88 -1.23
N THR A 39 11.78 27.87 -1.04
CA THR A 39 12.06 26.47 -1.41
C THR A 39 11.24 26.07 -2.64
N GLU A 40 11.88 25.43 -3.62
CA GLU A 40 11.21 24.93 -4.82
C GLU A 40 10.58 23.57 -4.57
N TYR A 41 9.26 23.48 -4.77
CA TYR A 41 8.49 22.25 -4.66
C TYR A 41 8.00 21.83 -6.04
N GLN A 42 8.24 20.57 -6.40
CA GLN A 42 7.63 19.99 -7.58
C GLN A 42 6.11 19.90 -7.40
N GLY A 43 5.34 20.09 -8.46
CA GLY A 43 3.88 20.07 -8.41
C GLY A 43 3.30 18.78 -7.84
N PHE A 44 3.96 17.63 -8.04
CA PHE A 44 3.59 16.38 -7.38
C PHE A 44 3.57 16.47 -5.85
N ILE A 45 4.53 17.19 -5.26
CA ILE A 45 4.66 17.31 -3.80
C ILE A 45 3.56 18.21 -3.24
N VAL A 46 3.27 19.32 -3.93
CA VAL A 46 2.17 20.23 -3.57
C VAL A 46 0.82 19.51 -3.64
N VAL A 47 0.59 18.75 -4.71
CA VAL A 47 -0.63 17.95 -4.87
C VAL A 47 -0.73 16.86 -3.78
N THR A 48 0.38 16.21 -3.43
CA THR A 48 0.44 15.24 -2.34
C THR A 48 0.10 15.89 -0.99
N ALA A 49 0.64 17.07 -0.71
CA ALA A 49 0.37 17.82 0.51
C ALA A 49 -1.12 18.17 0.67
N GLY A 50 -1.79 18.55 -0.43
CA GLY A 50 -3.23 18.81 -0.44
C GLY A 50 -4.10 17.55 -0.38
N PHE A 51 -3.63 16.44 -0.96
CA PHE A 51 -4.36 15.18 -0.98
C PHE A 51 -4.44 14.51 0.40
N ILE A 52 -3.37 14.52 1.18
CA ILE A 52 -3.33 13.88 2.50
C ILE A 52 -4.51 14.33 3.40
N PRO A 53 -4.77 15.64 3.63
CA PRO A 53 -5.89 16.07 4.46
C PRO A 53 -7.25 15.70 3.86
N ILE A 54 -7.42 15.80 2.54
CA ILE A 54 -8.67 15.41 1.86
C ILE A 54 -8.94 13.91 2.06
N PHE A 55 -7.92 13.08 1.84
CA PHE A 55 -7.99 11.64 2.04
C PHE A 55 -8.35 11.28 3.48
N LEU A 56 -7.72 11.92 4.47
CA LEU A 56 -8.04 11.71 5.89
C LEU A 56 -9.47 12.14 6.23
N LEU A 57 -9.93 13.28 5.73
CA LEU A 57 -11.31 13.73 5.94
C LEU A 57 -12.32 12.74 5.34
N SER A 58 -12.04 12.22 4.15
CA SER A 58 -12.87 11.19 3.53
C SER A 58 -12.88 9.88 4.31
N MET A 59 -11.75 9.46 4.89
CA MET A 59 -11.72 8.28 5.76
C MET A 59 -12.50 8.50 7.07
N VAL A 60 -12.40 9.69 7.68
CA VAL A 60 -13.19 10.03 8.88
C VAL A 60 -14.67 10.06 8.56
N ALA A 61 -15.05 10.63 7.41
CA ALA A 61 -16.42 10.62 6.93
C ALA A 61 -16.92 9.19 6.69
N LEU A 62 -16.11 8.35 6.03
CA LEU A 62 -16.43 6.95 5.80
C LEU A 62 -16.65 6.22 7.13
N TRP A 63 -15.74 6.38 8.09
CA TRP A 63 -15.86 5.79 9.42
C TRP A 63 -17.14 6.22 10.16
N LYS A 64 -17.53 7.50 10.07
CA LYS A 64 -18.79 7.98 10.66
C LYS A 64 -20.03 7.37 9.99
N LEU A 65 -19.95 7.01 8.71
CA LEU A 65 -21.07 6.45 7.96
C LEU A 65 -21.16 4.91 8.05
N THR A 66 -20.02 4.22 8.13
CA THR A 66 -19.96 2.74 8.16
C THR A 66 -19.77 2.19 9.57
N GLY A 67 -19.31 3.02 10.53
CA GLY A 67 -18.93 2.59 11.88
C GLY A 67 -17.67 1.70 11.93
N HIS A 68 -17.10 1.35 10.77
CA HIS A 68 -16.02 0.39 10.65
C HIS A 68 -15.06 0.80 9.53
N LEU A 69 -13.76 0.79 9.83
CA LEU A 69 -12.68 0.88 8.86
C LEU A 69 -11.92 -0.43 8.90
N SER A 70 -11.62 -1.00 7.72
CA SER A 70 -10.83 -2.21 7.67
C SER A 70 -9.40 -1.92 8.14
N LYS A 71 -8.73 -2.93 8.70
CA LYS A 71 -7.33 -2.78 9.17
C LYS A 71 -6.40 -2.36 8.03
N MET A 72 -6.63 -2.88 6.82
CA MET A 72 -5.90 -2.47 5.62
C MET A 72 -6.09 -0.98 5.30
N GLN A 73 -7.30 -0.45 5.44
CA GLN A 73 -7.55 0.99 5.23
C GLN A 73 -6.77 1.82 6.26
N ILE A 74 -6.79 1.43 7.53
CA ILE A 74 -6.05 2.13 8.59
C ILE A 74 -4.54 2.10 8.33
N ILE A 75 -3.99 0.94 8.01
CA ILE A 75 -2.56 0.79 7.66
C ILE A 75 -2.21 1.68 6.47
N THR A 76 -3.04 1.66 5.42
CA THR A 76 -2.86 2.51 4.23
C THR A 76 -2.88 3.99 4.58
N ALA A 77 -3.79 4.41 5.46
CA ALA A 77 -3.87 5.79 5.92
C ALA A 77 -2.61 6.23 6.65
N VAL A 78 -2.15 5.42 7.61
CA VAL A 78 -0.91 5.69 8.35
C VAL A 78 0.26 5.81 7.38
N LEU A 79 0.38 4.91 6.41
CA LEU A 79 1.43 4.95 5.41
C LEU A 79 1.35 6.21 4.55
N ILE A 80 0.16 6.59 4.06
CA ILE A 80 -0.02 7.82 3.27
C ILE A 80 0.37 9.06 4.07
N VAL A 81 -0.04 9.14 5.34
CA VAL A 81 0.29 10.30 6.19
C VAL A 81 1.78 10.37 6.47
N VAL A 82 2.38 9.27 6.92
CA VAL A 82 3.80 9.22 7.27
C VAL A 82 4.65 9.44 6.03
N PHE A 83 4.48 8.64 4.99
CA PHE A 83 5.33 8.70 3.81
C PHE A 83 4.97 9.83 2.83
N GLY A 84 3.72 10.27 2.81
CA GLY A 84 3.32 11.47 2.09
C GLY A 84 3.85 12.71 2.78
N GLY A 85 3.68 12.81 4.10
CA GLY A 85 4.23 13.91 4.91
C GLY A 85 5.75 13.99 4.84
N LEU A 86 6.45 12.85 4.97
CA LEU A 86 7.91 12.81 4.80
C LEU A 86 8.34 13.19 3.37
N SER A 87 7.56 12.84 2.34
CA SER A 87 7.83 13.30 0.97
C SER A 87 7.73 14.81 0.83
N VAL A 88 6.76 15.44 1.50
CA VAL A 88 6.63 16.90 1.55
C VAL A 88 7.77 17.54 2.33
N TRP A 89 8.14 16.93 3.46
CA TRP A 89 9.20 17.44 4.33
C TRP A 89 10.60 17.36 3.71
N PHE A 90 10.96 16.20 3.16
CA PHE A 90 12.31 15.99 2.62
C PHE A 90 12.51 16.60 1.24
N ASN A 91 11.48 16.64 0.39
CA ASN A 91 11.56 17.20 -0.96
C ASN A 91 12.82 16.74 -1.76
N ASP A 92 13.25 15.48 -1.56
CA ASP A 92 14.51 14.95 -2.11
C ASP A 92 14.26 13.73 -3.01
N PRO A 93 14.75 13.72 -4.27
CA PRO A 93 14.67 12.57 -5.19
C PRO A 93 15.21 11.26 -4.60
N LYS A 94 16.20 11.29 -3.70
CA LYS A 94 16.74 10.09 -3.03
C LYS A 94 15.71 9.46 -2.11
N PHE A 95 14.92 10.27 -1.41
CA PHE A 95 13.85 9.77 -0.54
C PHE A 95 12.80 9.00 -1.35
N PHE A 96 12.53 9.41 -2.59
CA PHE A 96 11.62 8.67 -3.48
C PHE A 96 12.13 7.27 -3.84
N LYS A 97 13.45 7.09 -3.97
CA LYS A 97 14.09 5.80 -4.28
C LYS A 97 14.19 4.88 -3.05
N MET A 98 14.40 5.46 -1.87
CA MET A 98 14.45 4.72 -0.59
C MET A 98 13.07 4.32 -0.06
N LYS A 99 12.04 5.10 -0.36
CA LYS A 99 10.66 4.89 0.11
C LYS A 99 10.17 3.44 -0.05
N PRO A 100 10.31 2.77 -1.22
CA PRO A 100 9.97 1.35 -1.36
C PRO A 100 10.72 0.43 -0.39
N THR A 101 12.04 0.60 -0.22
CA THR A 101 12.83 -0.22 0.73
C THR A 101 12.26 -0.13 2.15
N ILE A 102 11.97 1.08 2.63
CA ILE A 102 11.45 1.29 3.98
C ILE A 102 10.10 0.60 4.14
N ILE A 103 9.21 0.73 3.15
CA ILE A 103 7.89 0.09 3.17
C ILE A 103 8.03 -1.43 3.20
N TYR A 104 8.89 -2.01 2.35
CA TYR A 104 9.13 -3.45 2.31
C TYR A 104 9.72 -3.98 3.63
N LEU A 105 10.64 -3.24 4.25
CA LEU A 105 11.18 -3.59 5.56
C LEU A 105 10.14 -3.50 6.67
N LEU A 106 9.26 -2.48 6.65
CA LEU A 106 8.19 -2.35 7.64
C LEU A 106 7.19 -3.50 7.53
N PHE A 107 6.73 -3.83 6.31
CA PHE A 107 5.81 -4.95 6.11
C PHE A 107 6.49 -6.29 6.40
N GLY A 108 7.68 -6.55 5.86
CA GLY A 108 8.45 -7.75 6.14
C GLY A 108 8.72 -7.92 7.64
N GLY A 109 9.13 -6.85 8.32
CA GLY A 109 9.35 -6.84 9.77
C GLY A 109 8.07 -7.09 10.57
N ALA A 110 6.95 -6.47 10.20
CA ALA A 110 5.67 -6.73 10.87
C ALA A 110 5.22 -8.20 10.72
N LEU A 111 5.37 -8.78 9.52
CA LEU A 111 5.07 -10.19 9.30
C LEU A 111 6.02 -11.11 10.07
N ALA A 112 7.32 -10.77 10.13
CA ALA A 112 8.31 -11.50 10.92
C ALA A 112 7.95 -11.50 12.42
N LEU A 113 7.55 -10.35 12.97
CA LEU A 113 7.09 -10.24 14.35
C LEU A 113 5.82 -11.06 14.61
N GLY A 114 4.89 -11.09 13.66
CA GLY A 114 3.72 -11.97 13.72
C GLY A 114 4.10 -13.45 13.78
N LEU A 115 4.99 -13.89 12.87
CA LEU A 115 5.47 -15.26 12.82
C LEU A 115 6.22 -15.67 14.09
N MET A 116 7.03 -14.78 14.67
CA MET A 116 7.70 -15.02 15.95
C MET A 116 6.72 -15.21 17.11
N ARG A 117 5.53 -14.61 17.02
CA ARG A 117 4.43 -14.79 17.98
C ARG A 117 3.52 -15.97 17.65
N GLY A 118 3.81 -16.72 16.59
CA GLY A 118 2.98 -17.83 16.11
C GLY A 118 1.64 -17.38 15.52
N GLN A 119 1.54 -16.13 15.05
CA GLN A 119 0.31 -15.54 14.55
C GLN A 119 0.48 -15.04 13.10
N SER A 120 -0.49 -15.31 12.24
CA SER A 120 -0.49 -14.76 10.88
C SER A 120 -0.98 -13.31 10.90
N TYR A 121 -0.05 -12.36 10.93
CA TYR A 121 -0.40 -10.95 10.78
C TYR A 121 -0.97 -10.63 9.40
N LEU A 122 -0.63 -11.46 8.41
CA LEU A 122 -1.25 -11.40 7.09
C LEU A 122 -2.74 -11.76 7.15
N GLN A 123 -3.11 -12.87 7.79
CA GLN A 123 -4.51 -13.27 8.01
C GLN A 123 -5.27 -12.19 8.77
N TYR A 124 -4.66 -11.65 9.83
CA TYR A 124 -5.27 -10.58 10.62
C TYR A 124 -5.52 -9.31 9.80
N ALA A 125 -4.59 -8.93 8.92
CA ALA A 125 -4.72 -7.77 8.08
C ALA A 125 -5.72 -7.99 6.94
N MET A 126 -5.71 -9.19 6.33
CA MET A 126 -6.62 -9.56 5.24
C MET A 126 -8.03 -9.88 5.72
N ASP A 127 -8.28 -9.93 7.02
CA ASP A 127 -9.62 -10.08 7.63
C ASP A 127 -10.44 -11.25 7.04
N GLY A 128 -9.77 -12.36 6.71
CA GLY A 128 -10.43 -13.54 6.16
C GLY A 128 -10.88 -13.45 4.70
N LEU A 129 -10.34 -12.49 3.92
CA LEU A 129 -10.65 -12.34 2.48
C LEU A 129 -10.37 -13.59 1.61
N MET A 130 -9.63 -14.56 2.13
CA MET A 130 -9.37 -15.83 1.43
C MET A 130 -9.61 -17.02 2.38
N PRO A 131 -10.29 -18.08 1.89
CA PRO A 131 -10.50 -19.30 2.65
C PRO A 131 -9.21 -20.12 2.68
N LEU A 132 -8.36 -19.92 3.69
CA LEU A 132 -7.19 -20.77 3.95
C LEU A 132 -7.22 -21.32 5.38
N THR A 133 -6.69 -22.53 5.53
CA THR A 133 -6.36 -23.11 6.85
C THR A 133 -5.35 -22.23 7.60
N ASP A 134 -5.36 -22.29 8.93
CA ASP A 134 -4.41 -21.55 9.77
C ASP A 134 -2.95 -21.89 9.44
N GLU A 135 -2.66 -23.16 9.12
CA GLU A 135 -1.33 -23.58 8.66
C GLU A 135 -0.97 -22.93 7.32
N GLY A 136 -1.92 -22.90 6.37
CA GLY A 136 -1.76 -22.20 5.08
C GLY A 136 -1.44 -20.72 5.26
N TRP A 137 -2.12 -20.05 6.19
CA TRP A 137 -1.85 -18.65 6.54
C TRP A 137 -0.45 -18.44 7.10
N MET A 138 0.03 -19.33 7.98
CA MET A 138 1.39 -19.25 8.52
C MET A 138 2.45 -19.43 7.44
N ILE A 139 2.27 -20.41 6.55
CA ILE A 139 3.19 -20.64 5.42
C ILE A 139 3.16 -19.44 4.46
N LEU A 140 1.98 -18.94 4.11
CA LEU A 140 1.83 -17.79 3.23
C LEU A 140 2.50 -16.55 3.83
N THR A 141 2.28 -16.30 5.13
CA THR A 141 2.90 -15.19 5.86
C THR A 141 4.42 -15.27 5.80
N LYS A 142 4.99 -16.47 6.01
CA LYS A 142 6.44 -16.69 5.91
C LYS A 142 6.98 -16.41 4.51
N ARG A 143 6.28 -16.88 3.48
CA ARG A 143 6.68 -16.67 2.08
C ARG A 143 6.60 -15.19 1.68
N ILE A 144 5.52 -14.51 2.06
CA ILE A 144 5.35 -13.07 1.80
C ILE A 144 6.38 -12.25 2.59
N MET A 145 6.67 -12.61 3.84
CA MET A 145 7.75 -11.98 4.63
C MET A 145 9.09 -12.08 3.90
N LEU A 146 9.50 -13.29 3.47
CA LEU A 146 10.74 -13.48 2.73
C LEU A 146 10.76 -12.71 1.41
N PHE A 147 9.61 -12.68 0.72
CA PHE A 147 9.47 -11.93 -0.52
C PHE A 147 9.63 -10.42 -0.31
N PHE A 148 9.03 -9.84 0.74
CA PHE A 148 9.23 -8.43 1.09
C PHE A 148 10.68 -8.11 1.43
N PHE A 149 11.36 -8.96 2.21
CA PHE A 149 12.78 -8.75 2.47
C PHE A 149 13.64 -8.88 1.21
N GLY A 150 13.32 -9.83 0.33
CA GLY A 150 13.97 -9.95 -0.98
C GLY A 150 13.78 -8.70 -1.83
N LEU A 151 12.57 -8.15 -1.89
CA LEU A 151 12.28 -6.90 -2.58
C LEU A 151 12.99 -5.69 -1.96
N ALA A 152 13.10 -5.64 -0.63
CA ALA A 152 13.85 -4.59 0.07
C ALA A 152 15.33 -4.60 -0.36
N VAL A 153 15.97 -5.78 -0.33
CA VAL A 153 17.37 -5.94 -0.76
C VAL A 153 17.52 -5.60 -2.25
N LEU A 154 16.65 -6.13 -3.10
CA LEU A 154 16.71 -5.86 -4.54
C LEU A 154 16.52 -4.38 -4.86
N ASN A 155 15.53 -3.71 -4.27
CA ASN A 155 15.35 -2.27 -4.47
C ASN A 155 16.60 -1.51 -4.01
N GLU A 156 17.11 -1.81 -2.81
CA GLU A 156 18.29 -1.16 -2.24
C GLU A 156 19.53 -1.29 -3.14
N LEU A 157 19.74 -2.47 -3.72
CA LEU A 157 20.83 -2.71 -4.67
C LEU A 157 20.62 -1.93 -5.97
N VAL A 158 19.41 -1.98 -6.54
CA VAL A 158 19.12 -1.34 -7.82
C VAL A 158 19.26 0.17 -7.71
N TRP A 159 18.65 0.82 -6.72
CA TRP A 159 18.68 2.29 -6.66
C TRP A 159 20.05 2.86 -6.26
N ARG A 160 20.90 2.07 -5.58
CA ARG A 160 22.27 2.48 -5.23
C ARG A 160 23.30 2.24 -6.34
N THR A 161 23.11 1.21 -7.17
CA THR A 161 24.13 0.79 -8.15
C THR A 161 23.76 1.09 -9.60
N GLN A 162 22.48 1.21 -9.91
CA GLN A 162 21.98 1.37 -11.27
C GLN A 162 21.55 2.82 -11.54
N THR A 163 21.36 3.13 -12.83
CA THR A 163 20.85 4.44 -13.26
C THR A 163 19.39 4.61 -12.86
N GLU A 164 18.92 5.87 -12.89
CA GLU A 164 17.52 6.19 -12.60
C GLU A 164 16.55 5.51 -13.57
N GLU A 165 16.90 5.47 -14.85
CA GLU A 165 16.13 4.81 -15.89
C GLU A 165 15.97 3.30 -15.60
N THR A 166 17.07 2.62 -15.26
CA THR A 166 17.02 1.20 -14.87
C THR A 166 16.18 0.99 -13.61
N TRP A 167 16.28 1.89 -12.62
CA TRP A 167 15.43 1.82 -11.42
C TRP A 167 13.94 1.98 -11.73
N VAL A 168 13.58 2.91 -12.64
CA VAL A 168 12.19 3.09 -13.10
C VAL A 168 11.69 1.82 -13.80
N TYR A 169 12.49 1.23 -14.68
CA TYR A 169 12.13 -0.03 -15.36
C TYR A 169 12.01 -1.20 -14.40
N PHE A 170 12.93 -1.31 -13.44
CA PHE A 170 12.86 -2.33 -12.40
C PHE A 170 11.58 -2.19 -11.58
N LYS A 171 11.24 -0.99 -11.14
CA LYS A 171 10.02 -0.73 -10.37
C LYS A 171 8.75 -1.03 -11.18
N THR A 172 8.75 -0.72 -12.47
CA THR A 172 7.56 -0.85 -13.31
C THR A 172 7.35 -2.28 -13.81
N PHE A 173 8.39 -2.90 -14.36
CA PHE A 173 8.31 -4.22 -14.98
C PHE A 173 8.93 -5.30 -14.09
N GLY A 174 10.09 -5.04 -13.49
CA GLY A 174 10.77 -6.01 -12.64
C GLY A 174 9.94 -6.42 -11.43
N LEU A 175 9.37 -5.44 -10.71
CA LEU A 175 8.48 -5.68 -9.59
C LEU A 175 7.22 -6.43 -10.02
N THR A 176 6.59 -6.01 -11.13
CA THR A 176 5.38 -6.66 -11.65
C THR A 176 5.64 -8.12 -12.02
N ALA A 177 6.77 -8.40 -12.70
CA ALA A 177 7.20 -9.76 -13.00
C ALA A 177 7.48 -10.56 -11.73
N ALA A 178 8.17 -9.96 -10.75
CA ALA A 178 8.45 -10.61 -9.47
C ALA A 178 7.17 -10.98 -8.72
N MET A 179 6.18 -10.08 -8.68
CA MET A 179 4.86 -10.34 -8.10
C MET A 179 4.15 -11.49 -8.83
N PHE A 180 4.17 -11.48 -10.16
CA PHE A 180 3.54 -12.53 -10.97
C PHE A 180 4.16 -13.91 -10.72
N VAL A 181 5.48 -14.00 -10.77
CA VAL A 181 6.23 -15.23 -10.45
C VAL A 181 5.95 -15.67 -9.02
N PHE A 182 5.96 -14.73 -8.06
CA PHE A 182 5.66 -15.04 -6.66
C PHE A 182 4.28 -15.67 -6.52
N PHE A 183 3.23 -15.06 -7.07
CA PHE A 183 1.87 -15.60 -7.00
C PHE A 183 1.73 -16.94 -7.73
N MET A 184 2.38 -17.13 -8.88
CA MET A 184 2.41 -18.43 -9.57
C MET A 184 3.00 -19.53 -8.66
N THR A 185 4.09 -19.23 -7.94
CA THR A 185 4.67 -20.19 -6.99
C THR A 185 3.79 -20.47 -5.77
N GLN A 186 2.82 -19.59 -5.47
CA GLN A 186 1.84 -19.81 -4.40
C GLN A 186 0.67 -20.70 -4.83
N GLY A 187 0.48 -20.98 -6.12
CA GLY A 187 -0.67 -21.76 -6.61
C GLY A 187 -0.85 -23.12 -5.91
N LYS A 188 0.25 -23.86 -5.68
CA LYS A 188 0.20 -25.13 -4.93
C LYS A 188 -0.21 -24.96 -3.46
N LEU A 189 0.17 -23.84 -2.83
CA LEU A 189 -0.20 -23.57 -1.44
C LEU A 189 -1.71 -23.36 -1.34
N PHE A 190 -2.28 -22.57 -2.25
CA PHE A 190 -3.72 -22.34 -2.30
C PHE A 190 -4.50 -23.64 -2.59
N GLN A 191 -3.99 -24.51 -3.46
CA GLN A 191 -4.62 -25.82 -3.69
C GLN A 191 -4.59 -26.75 -2.47
N GLN A 192 -3.50 -26.75 -1.71
CA GLN A 192 -3.32 -27.67 -0.57
C GLN A 192 -3.98 -27.18 0.71
N HIS A 193 -4.07 -25.87 0.90
CA HIS A 193 -4.56 -25.25 2.14
C HIS A 193 -5.80 -24.39 1.95
N GLY A 194 -6.32 -24.29 0.73
CA GLY A 194 -7.60 -23.66 0.45
C GLY A 194 -8.71 -24.43 1.13
N THR A 195 -9.54 -23.74 1.91
CA THR A 195 -10.72 -24.32 2.56
C THR A 195 -11.96 -24.17 1.67
N GLU A 196 -11.77 -24.06 0.36
CA GLU A 196 -12.88 -24.15 -0.58
C GLU A 196 -13.42 -25.58 -0.52
N ASP A 197 -14.65 -25.65 -0.03
CA ASP A 197 -15.49 -26.83 -0.05
C ASP A 197 -15.58 -27.29 -1.52
N ASP A 198 -15.25 -28.55 -1.77
CA ASP A 198 -15.42 -29.27 -3.04
C ASP A 198 -16.93 -29.52 -3.32
N SER A 199 -17.76 -28.53 -2.99
CA SER A 199 -19.23 -28.51 -2.96
C SER A 199 -19.78 -27.60 -4.07
N ALA A 200 -19.22 -27.70 -5.27
CA ALA A 200 -19.86 -27.21 -6.49
C ALA A 200 -19.45 -28.10 -7.66
N LYS A 201 -19.93 -29.34 -7.62
CA LYS A 201 -20.30 -30.07 -8.83
C LYS A 201 -21.57 -29.47 -9.43
#